data_AF-A0A967DAG9-F1
#
_entry.id   AF-A0A967DAG9-F1
#
_cell.length_a   1.000
_cell.length_b   1.000
_cell.length_c   1.000
_cell.angle_alpha   90.00
_cell.angle_beta   90.00
_cell.angle_gamma   90.00
#
_symmetry.space_group_name_H-M   'P 1'
#
loop_
_entity.id
_entity.type
_entity.pdbx_description
1 polymer ?
#
loop_
_entity_poly.entity_id
_entity_poly.type
_entity_poly.pdbx_seq_one_letter_code
_entity_poly.pdbx_strand_id
1 'polypeptide(L)'
;MLATEVIKELKKRSNNSQAKLAQRFFKTAKGEYGYGDIFIGVRVPAVRQIARKYQLLSLPEIEKLTSSKLHEIRLCGLVIITMQFKRAKGEIEQRRLFEFYLKQIKKGRVNNWDLVDVTAP
;
A
#
# COMPACT_ATOMS: atom_id res chain seq x y z
N MET A 1 -10.02 -13.53 -4.88
CA MET A 1 -8.57 -13.33 -4.62
C MET A 1 -8.39 -13.00 -3.15
N LEU A 2 -7.27 -13.38 -2.52
CA LEU A 2 -7.03 -13.20 -1.09
C LEU A 2 -5.79 -12.32 -0.86
N ALA A 3 -5.82 -11.53 0.22
CA ALA A 3 -4.70 -10.71 0.66
C ALA A 3 -3.45 -11.56 0.97
N THR A 4 -3.64 -12.78 1.47
CA THR A 4 -2.56 -13.72 1.76
C THR A 4 -1.70 -14.02 0.54
N GLU A 5 -2.30 -14.16 -0.64
CA GLU A 5 -1.57 -14.42 -1.89
C GLU A 5 -0.76 -13.20 -2.33
N VAL A 6 -1.31 -11.99 -2.19
CA VAL A 6 -0.58 -10.73 -2.45
C VAL A 6 0.64 -10.63 -1.54
N ILE A 7 0.45 -10.86 -0.25
CA ILE A 7 1.52 -10.79 0.76
C ILE A 7 2.60 -11.82 0.44
N LYS A 8 2.23 -13.05 0.08
CA LYS A 8 3.16 -14.11 -0.30
C LYS A 8 3.95 -13.74 -1.55
N GLU A 9 3.30 -13.17 -2.56
CA GLU A 9 3.94 -12.76 -3.81
C GLU A 9 4.90 -11.57 -3.61
N LEU A 10 4.53 -10.59 -2.78
CA LEU A 10 5.42 -9.48 -2.40
C LEU A 10 6.63 -9.97 -1.61
N LYS A 11 6.43 -10.86 -0.62
CA LYS A 11 7.53 -11.44 0.17
C LYS A 11 8.48 -12.26 -0.69
N LYS A 12 7.99 -12.99 -1.71
CA LYS A 12 8.87 -13.70 -2.66
C LYS A 12 9.80 -12.77 -3.44
N ARG A 13 9.44 -11.50 -3.59
CA ARG A 13 10.24 -10.47 -4.27
C ARG A 13 11.03 -9.58 -3.30
N SER A 14 11.03 -9.89 -2.00
CA SER A 14 11.74 -9.10 -1.00
C SER A 14 13.25 -9.13 -1.23
N ASN A 15 13.91 -8.01 -0.95
CA ASN A 15 15.36 -7.89 -1.05
C ASN A 15 15.90 -7.10 0.14
N ASN A 16 16.70 -7.75 0.99
CA ASN A 16 17.22 -7.15 2.21
C ASN A 16 18.13 -5.93 1.96
N SER A 17 18.92 -5.94 0.88
CA SER A 17 19.77 -4.79 0.53
C SER A 17 18.92 -3.58 0.16
N GLN A 18 17.89 -3.80 -0.68
CA GLN A 18 16.94 -2.74 -1.04
C GLN A 18 16.13 -2.26 0.16
N ALA A 19 15.75 -3.16 1.08
CA ALA A 19 15.03 -2.81 2.30
C ALA A 19 15.85 -1.85 3.18
N LYS A 20 17.14 -2.13 3.38
CA LYS A 20 18.05 -1.25 4.14
C LYS A 20 18.20 0.12 3.48
N LEU A 21 18.34 0.15 2.15
CA LEU A 21 18.42 1.40 1.39
C LEU A 21 17.13 2.22 1.54
N ALA A 22 15.97 1.57 1.44
CA ALA A 22 14.67 2.21 1.64
C ALA A 22 14.53 2.75 3.08
N GLN A 23 14.84 1.96 4.09
CA GLN A 23 14.81 2.41 5.49
C GLN A 23 15.67 3.65 5.74
N ARG A 24 16.87 3.70 5.15
CA ARG A 24 17.75 4.88 5.23
C ARG A 24 17.15 6.08 4.49
N PHE A 25 16.61 5.87 3.29
CA PHE A 25 16.01 6.93 2.48
C PHE A 25 14.76 7.54 3.15
N PHE A 26 13.88 6.69 3.67
CA PHE A 26 12.65 7.09 4.38
C PHE A 26 12.88 7.52 5.82
N LYS A 27 14.13 7.48 6.31
CA LYS A 27 14.51 7.93 7.66
C LYS A 27 13.66 7.26 8.74
N THR A 28 13.77 5.93 8.83
CA THR A 28 12.94 5.12 9.74
C THR A 28 13.53 4.94 11.13
N ALA A 29 14.64 5.60 11.47
CA ALA A 29 15.26 5.46 12.79
C ALA A 29 14.45 6.19 13.88
N LYS A 30 14.71 5.84 15.14
CA LYS A 30 14.03 6.48 16.29
C LYS A 30 14.29 7.99 16.29
N GLY A 31 13.22 8.78 16.34
CA GLY A 31 13.27 10.24 16.30
C GLY A 31 13.26 10.84 14.90
N GLU A 32 13.23 10.02 13.85
CA GLU A 32 13.10 10.47 12.47
C GLU A 32 11.66 10.42 11.96
N TYR A 33 11.40 11.10 10.84
CA TYR A 33 10.08 11.27 10.24
C TYR A 33 9.38 9.93 9.91
N GLY A 34 10.10 8.97 9.35
CA GLY A 34 9.56 7.66 8.96
C GLY A 34 9.60 6.62 10.07
N TYR A 35 9.77 7.02 11.34
CA TYR A 35 9.95 6.09 12.44
C TYR A 35 8.82 5.04 12.51
N GLY A 36 9.21 3.77 12.59
CA GLY A 36 8.29 2.63 12.71
C GLY A 36 7.88 1.99 11.37
N ASP A 37 8.20 2.58 10.23
CA ASP A 37 8.00 1.95 8.92
C ASP A 37 9.00 0.80 8.71
N ILE A 38 8.48 -0.35 8.26
CA ILE A 38 9.28 -1.55 7.97
C ILE A 38 9.19 -1.86 6.49
N PHE A 39 10.33 -1.96 5.82
CA PHE A 39 10.43 -2.24 4.38
C PHE A 39 10.89 -3.67 4.13
N ILE A 40 10.38 -4.29 3.07
CA ILE A 40 10.85 -5.59 2.56
C ILE A 40 11.68 -5.47 1.27
N GLY A 41 11.88 -4.25 0.76
CA GLY A 41 12.77 -3.95 -0.35
C GLY A 41 12.20 -4.28 -1.73
N VAL A 42 10.88 -4.27 -1.87
CA VAL A 42 10.23 -4.49 -3.18
C VAL A 42 10.10 -3.14 -3.89
N ARG A 43 10.67 -3.03 -5.10
CA ARG A 43 10.62 -1.78 -5.86
C ARG A 43 9.19 -1.43 -6.31
N VAL A 44 8.86 -0.14 -6.32
CA VAL A 44 7.52 0.38 -6.68
C VAL A 44 6.96 -0.19 -8.00
N PRO A 45 7.74 -0.32 -9.10
CA PRO A 45 7.22 -0.92 -10.34
C PRO A 45 6.73 -2.37 -10.16
N ALA A 46 7.42 -3.16 -9.32
CA ALA A 46 7.01 -4.54 -9.01
C ALA A 46 5.76 -4.56 -8.12
N VAL A 47 5.66 -3.64 -7.15
CA VAL A 47 4.44 -3.48 -6.34
C VAL A 47 3.23 -3.14 -7.23
N ARG A 48 3.39 -2.21 -8.17
CA ARG A 48 2.33 -1.85 -9.13
C ARG A 48 1.98 -3.00 -10.08
N GLN A 49 2.94 -3.82 -10.48
CA GLN A 49 2.69 -5.03 -11.27
C GLN A 49 1.80 -6.03 -10.50
N ILE A 50 2.13 -6.29 -9.24
CA ILE A 50 1.34 -7.16 -8.37
C ILE A 50 -0.04 -6.56 -8.12
N ALA A 51 -0.14 -5.27 -7.80
CA ALA A 51 -1.42 -4.58 -7.61
C ALA A 51 -2.36 -4.74 -8.81
N ARG A 52 -1.83 -4.62 -10.04
CA ARG A 52 -2.60 -4.84 -11.27
C ARG A 52 -3.17 -6.26 -11.38
N LYS A 53 -2.39 -7.28 -11.00
CA LYS A 53 -2.84 -8.68 -10.98
C LYS A 53 -4.00 -8.90 -9.99
N TYR A 54 -3.98 -8.20 -8.85
CA TYR A 54 -4.97 -8.32 -7.79
C TYR A 54 -5.96 -7.15 -7.72
N GLN A 55 -6.15 -6.42 -8.82
CA GLN A 55 -6.94 -5.18 -8.86
C GLN A 55 -8.43 -5.36 -8.50
N LEU A 56 -8.96 -6.60 -8.51
CA LEU A 56 -10.35 -6.92 -8.16
C LEU A 56 -10.49 -7.43 -6.71
N LEU A 57 -9.52 -7.17 -5.83
CA LEU A 57 -9.66 -7.50 -4.41
C LEU A 57 -10.82 -6.73 -3.77
N SER A 58 -11.54 -7.40 -2.87
CA SER A 58 -12.61 -6.75 -2.11
C SER A 58 -12.03 -5.80 -1.05
N LEU A 59 -12.83 -4.82 -0.62
CA LEU A 59 -12.43 -3.87 0.43
C LEU A 59 -11.92 -4.54 1.73
N PRO A 60 -12.53 -5.63 2.24
CA PRO A 60 -11.99 -6.33 3.41
C PRO A 60 -10.59 -6.91 3.18
N GLU A 61 -10.30 -7.40 1.97
CA GLU A 61 -8.96 -7.92 1.66
C GLU A 61 -7.95 -6.79 1.48
N ILE A 62 -8.34 -5.68 0.86
CA ILE A 62 -7.51 -4.47 0.77
C ILE A 62 -7.22 -3.95 2.19
N GLU A 63 -8.19 -4.01 3.10
CA GLU A 63 -8.01 -3.60 4.49
C GLU A 63 -6.94 -4.45 5.20
N LYS A 64 -6.86 -5.75 4.91
CA LYS A 64 -5.78 -6.61 5.43
C LYS A 64 -4.40 -6.15 4.93
N LEU A 65 -4.31 -5.69 3.67
CA LEU A 65 -3.07 -5.16 3.10
C LEU A 65 -2.67 -3.83 3.77
N THR A 66 -3.59 -2.87 3.86
CA THR A 66 -3.32 -1.55 4.46
C THR A 66 -3.10 -1.62 5.97
N SER A 67 -3.55 -2.68 6.64
CA SER A 67 -3.29 -2.92 8.07
C SER A 67 -1.90 -3.51 8.35
N SER A 68 -1.16 -3.92 7.31
CA SER A 68 0.17 -4.50 7.48
C SER A 68 1.17 -3.47 8.01
N LYS A 69 2.10 -3.91 8.86
CA LYS A 69 3.24 -3.07 9.27
C LYS A 69 4.24 -2.85 8.12
N LEU A 70 4.27 -3.77 7.15
CA LEU A 70 5.20 -3.72 6.02
C LEU A 70 4.73 -2.69 5.00
N HIS A 71 5.62 -1.76 4.69
CA HIS A 71 5.36 -0.60 3.86
C HIS A 71 4.90 -1.00 2.44
N GLU A 72 5.60 -1.91 1.76
CA GLU A 72 5.26 -2.29 0.38
C GLU A 72 3.92 -3.04 0.28
N ILE A 73 3.48 -3.68 1.37
CA ILE A 73 2.16 -4.33 1.45
C ILE A 73 1.06 -3.28 1.57
N ARG A 74 1.26 -2.25 2.40
CA ARG A 74 0.34 -1.11 2.51
C ARG A 74 0.24 -0.37 1.17
N LEU A 75 1.39 -0.06 0.58
CA LEU A 75 1.49 0.58 -0.74
C LEU A 75 0.71 -0.22 -1.80
N CYS A 76 0.83 -1.55 -1.82
CA CYS A 76 0.09 -2.40 -2.75
C CYS A 76 -1.44 -2.24 -2.59
N GLY A 77 -1.94 -2.27 -1.36
CA GLY A 77 -3.37 -2.06 -1.07
C GLY A 77 -3.87 -0.69 -1.53
N LEU A 78 -3.07 0.36 -1.31
CA LEU A 78 -3.38 1.72 -1.76
C LEU A 78 -3.37 1.85 -3.29
N VAL A 79 -2.41 1.24 -3.98
CA VAL A 79 -2.41 1.23 -5.45
C VAL A 79 -3.65 0.53 -5.99
N ILE A 80 -4.07 -0.60 -5.38
CA ILE A 80 -5.29 -1.31 -5.78
C ILE A 80 -6.51 -0.40 -5.62
N ILE A 81 -6.65 0.31 -4.49
CA ILE A 81 -7.83 1.15 -4.29
C ILE A 81 -7.87 2.33 -5.25
N THR A 82 -6.73 2.95 -5.54
CA THR A 82 -6.65 4.02 -6.55
C THR A 82 -7.03 3.51 -7.93
N MET A 83 -6.61 2.30 -8.30
CA MET A 83 -7.02 1.68 -9.57
C MET A 83 -8.53 1.40 -9.61
N GLN A 84 -9.11 0.90 -8.51
CA GLN A 84 -10.56 0.67 -8.42
C GLN A 84 -11.33 1.98 -8.53
N PHE A 85 -10.87 3.04 -7.85
CA PHE A 85 -11.50 4.36 -7.91
C PHE A 85 -11.53 4.92 -9.34
N LYS A 86 -10.40 4.81 -10.06
CA LYS A 86 -10.30 5.23 -11.47
C LYS A 86 -11.19 4.44 -12.42
N ARG A 87 -11.55 3.19 -12.07
CA ARG A 87 -12.41 2.31 -12.88
C ARG A 87 -13.89 2.38 -12.51
N ALA A 88 -14.20 2.86 -11.31
CA ALA A 88 -15.56 2.93 -10.78
C ALA A 88 -16.46 3.77 -11.69
N LYS A 89 -17.68 3.28 -11.93
CA LYS A 89 -18.65 3.97 -12.79
C LYS A 89 -19.69 4.65 -11.92
N GLY A 90 -19.52 5.95 -11.74
CA GLY A 90 -20.48 6.79 -11.03
C GLY A 90 -20.10 7.10 -9.59
N GLU A 91 -20.81 8.08 -9.06
CA GLU A 91 -20.46 8.75 -7.80
C GLU A 91 -20.60 7.83 -6.58
N ILE A 92 -21.57 6.91 -6.57
CA ILE A 92 -21.82 6.01 -5.44
C ILE A 92 -20.61 5.09 -5.18
N GLU A 93 -20.08 4.44 -6.23
CA GLU A 93 -18.92 3.56 -6.11
C GLU A 93 -17.65 4.34 -5.75
N GLN A 94 -17.43 5.50 -6.40
CA GLN A 94 -16.31 6.37 -6.11
C GLN A 94 -16.33 6.85 -4.65
N ARG A 95 -17.49 7.31 -4.17
CA ARG A 95 -17.69 7.73 -2.79
C ARG A 95 -17.38 6.62 -1.81
N ARG A 96 -17.85 5.39 -2.07
CA ARG A 96 -17.55 4.22 -1.22
C ARG A 96 -16.05 3.95 -1.12
N LEU A 97 -15.33 4.04 -2.23
CA LEU A 97 -13.88 3.84 -2.27
C LEU A 97 -13.11 4.98 -1.58
N PHE A 98 -13.57 6.22 -1.77
CA PHE A 98 -13.02 7.39 -1.11
C PHE A 98 -13.22 7.35 0.41
N GLU A 99 -14.41 7.01 0.89
CA GLU A 99 -14.70 6.84 2.32
C GLU A 99 -13.85 5.73 2.94
N PHE A 100 -13.64 4.63 2.23
CA PHE A 100 -12.70 3.59 2.67
C PHE A 100 -11.28 4.16 2.81
N TYR A 101 -10.79 4.92 1.81
CA TYR A 101 -9.46 5.53 1.84
C TYR A 101 -9.31 6.49 3.03
N LEU A 102 -10.29 7.38 3.26
CA LEU A 102 -10.31 8.26 4.45
C LEU A 102 -10.27 7.47 5.76
N LYS A 103 -10.95 6.33 5.84
CA LYS A 103 -10.88 5.42 7.00
C LYS A 103 -9.45 4.87 7.19
N GLN A 104 -8.70 4.60 6.12
CA GLN A 104 -7.30 4.16 6.24
C GLN A 104 -6.39 5.28 6.74
N ILE A 105 -6.57 6.53 6.26
CA ILE A 105 -5.85 7.70 6.77
C ILE A 105 -6.10 7.88 8.27
N LYS A 106 -7.38 7.91 8.68
CA LYS A 106 -7.77 8.09 10.10
C LYS A 106 -7.18 7.00 11.01
N LYS A 107 -6.92 5.81 10.49
CA LYS A 107 -6.27 4.69 11.19
C LYS A 107 -4.74 4.77 11.20
N GLY A 108 -4.15 5.84 10.66
CA GLY A 108 -2.69 6.01 10.58
C GLY A 108 -2.01 5.05 9.60
N ARG A 109 -2.75 4.46 8.65
CA ARG A 109 -2.21 3.49 7.68
C ARG A 109 -1.53 4.17 6.48
N VAL A 110 -1.83 5.46 6.29
CA VAL A 110 -1.26 6.36 5.27
C VAL A 110 -0.52 7.45 6.02
N ASN A 111 0.68 7.12 6.50
CA ASN A 111 1.46 7.93 7.46
C ASN A 111 2.78 8.45 6.86
N ASN A 112 2.92 8.40 5.54
CA ASN A 112 4.13 8.79 4.83
C ASN A 112 3.75 9.50 3.53
N TRP A 113 4.59 10.43 3.06
CA TRP A 113 4.30 11.27 1.90
C TRP A 113 4.11 10.43 0.63
N ASP A 114 4.90 9.37 0.45
CA ASP A 114 4.84 8.53 -0.75
C ASP A 114 3.52 7.73 -0.85
N LEU A 115 2.95 7.35 0.30
CA LEU A 115 1.65 6.69 0.37
C LEU A 115 0.53 7.66 -0.03
N VAL A 116 0.64 8.94 0.36
CA VAL A 116 -0.29 10.00 -0.06
C VAL A 116 -0.18 10.23 -1.57
N ASP A 117 1.04 10.43 -2.08
CA ASP A 117 1.32 10.67 -3.50
C ASP A 117 0.79 9.54 -4.41
N VAL A 118 0.82 8.28 -3.95
CA VAL A 118 0.28 7.17 -4.73
C VAL A 118 -1.24 7.22 -4.88
N THR A 119 -1.92 7.84 -3.91
CA THR A 119 -3.38 7.88 -3.81
C THR A 119 -4.02 9.18 -4.30
N ALA A 120 -3.26 10.28 -4.31
CA ALA A 120 -3.69 11.59 -4.79
C ALA A 120 -2.66 12.19 -5.78
N PRO A 121 -2.46 11.56 -6.97
CA PRO A 121 -1.54 12.03 -7.99
C PRO A 121 -2.10 13.18 -8.83
#